data_AF-A0A7S3UZ54-F1
#
_entry.id   AF-A0A7S3UZ54-F1
#
_cell.length_a   1.000
_cell.length_b   1.000
_cell.length_c   1.000
_cell.angle_alpha   90.00
_cell.angle_beta   90.00
_cell.angle_gamma   90.00
#
_symmetry.space_group_name_H-M   'P 1'
#
loop_
_entity.id
_entity.type
_entity.pdbx_description
1 polymer ?
#
loop_
_entity_poly.entity_id
_entity_poly.type
_entity_poly.pdbx_seq_one_letter_code
_entity_poly.pdbx_strand_id
1 'polypeptide(L)'
;MEWGSSHLSAHPFRRTSGLLCIVALVFKTLARVDGCYIQGTDSGICDSDLYDDIDVREANMPFCYKYVDYIPCVPQEKTLDPSRDYPSGRWYNYTVLTKDNWIEKQYNSILKWRLYEESSDPPRVKKGYDEWGNKGTTTVRFTKNDDCQAAYAAYFCWINFPRCDEQDESLMTCRSACENLMQACGYVKDMWRCGKSEYFNYGGSFNLDESHPEKAASQTAEEEEETGGLPIYYRDYFPGQPFRDYEAKSDGTPIPICTPAIRDAGARAWGGRGG
;
A
#
# COMPACT_ATOMS: atom_id res chain seq x y z
N MET A 1 32.36 -91.58 -20.01
CA MET A 1 32.96 -90.31 -20.47
C MET A 1 31.87 -89.25 -20.38
N GLU A 2 32.17 -88.17 -19.64
CA GLU A 2 31.49 -86.85 -19.60
C GLU A 2 30.00 -86.85 -19.21
N TRP A 3 29.63 -86.65 -17.93
CA TRP A 3 29.54 -85.39 -17.15
C TRP A 3 28.84 -84.22 -17.87
N GLY A 4 27.72 -83.75 -17.31
CA GLY A 4 27.10 -82.50 -17.75
C GLY A 4 25.73 -82.18 -17.15
N SER A 5 25.57 -82.21 -15.82
CA SER A 5 24.42 -81.62 -15.13
C SER A 5 24.41 -80.11 -15.33
N SER A 6 23.31 -79.54 -15.82
CA SER A 6 23.08 -78.08 -15.82
C SER A 6 21.97 -77.73 -14.83
N HIS A 7 22.42 -77.04 -13.77
CA HIS A 7 21.64 -76.50 -12.68
C HIS A 7 20.70 -75.37 -13.13
N LEU A 8 19.49 -75.39 -12.56
CA LEU A 8 18.62 -74.23 -12.42
C LEU A 8 19.29 -73.17 -11.54
N SER A 9 19.33 -71.92 -12.02
CA SER A 9 19.56 -70.73 -11.20
C SER A 9 18.47 -69.70 -11.50
N ALA A 10 17.52 -69.60 -10.59
CA ALA A 10 16.53 -68.52 -10.55
C ALA A 10 17.20 -67.25 -10.00
N HIS A 11 17.21 -66.17 -10.77
CA HIS A 11 17.61 -64.86 -10.28
C HIS A 11 16.45 -64.18 -9.54
N PRO A 12 16.67 -63.62 -8.34
CA PRO A 12 15.66 -62.82 -7.67
C PRO A 12 15.58 -61.41 -8.25
N PHE A 13 14.32 -61.00 -8.38
CA PHE A 13 13.77 -59.66 -8.47
C PHE A 13 14.64 -58.55 -7.81
N ARG A 14 14.96 -57.49 -8.57
CA ARG A 14 15.34 -56.18 -8.00
C ARG A 14 14.82 -55.03 -8.89
N ARG A 15 13.51 -54.83 -8.88
CA ARG A 15 12.82 -53.65 -9.41
C ARG A 15 12.49 -52.68 -8.27
N THR A 16 13.46 -51.95 -7.74
CA THR A 16 13.19 -50.81 -6.81
C THR A 16 14.35 -49.81 -6.84
N SER A 17 14.56 -49.09 -7.94
CA SER A 17 15.46 -47.92 -7.94
C SER A 17 15.03 -46.78 -8.86
N GLY A 18 13.84 -46.85 -9.47
CA GLY A 18 13.32 -45.76 -10.32
C GLY A 18 12.43 -44.75 -9.58
N LEU A 19 11.77 -45.14 -8.49
CA LEU A 19 10.77 -44.30 -7.83
C LEU A 19 11.36 -43.24 -6.87
N LEU A 20 12.56 -43.49 -6.33
CA LEU A 20 13.19 -42.62 -5.33
C LEU A 20 13.81 -41.35 -5.96
N CYS A 21 14.24 -41.40 -7.23
CA CYS A 21 14.76 -40.22 -7.92
C CYS A 21 13.66 -39.25 -8.39
N ILE A 22 12.45 -39.74 -8.67
CA ILE A 22 11.33 -38.88 -9.11
C ILE A 22 10.80 -38.06 -7.93
N VAL A 23 10.72 -38.64 -6.72
CA VAL A 23 10.29 -37.89 -5.52
C VAL A 23 11.31 -36.81 -5.16
N ALA A 24 12.62 -37.07 -5.24
CA ALA A 24 13.65 -36.07 -4.96
C ALA A 24 13.73 -34.92 -5.99
N LEU A 25 13.32 -35.16 -7.24
CA LEU A 25 13.23 -34.11 -8.27
C LEU A 25 11.96 -33.24 -8.15
N VAL A 26 10.85 -33.81 -7.67
CA VAL A 26 9.62 -33.05 -7.40
C VAL A 26 9.78 -32.15 -6.17
N PHE A 27 10.52 -32.57 -5.14
CA PHE A 27 10.78 -31.72 -3.96
C PHE A 27 11.73 -30.53 -4.20
N LYS A 28 12.54 -30.55 -5.28
CA LYS A 28 13.39 -29.41 -5.65
C LYS A 28 12.74 -28.40 -6.62
N THR A 29 11.53 -28.68 -7.09
CA THR A 29 10.82 -27.85 -8.06
C THR A 29 9.55 -27.20 -7.51
N LEU A 30 9.39 -27.20 -6.18
CA LEU A 30 8.66 -26.11 -5.52
C LEU A 30 9.58 -24.89 -5.55
N ALA A 31 9.75 -24.32 -6.74
CA ALA A 31 10.29 -22.98 -6.88
C ALA A 31 9.41 -22.08 -6.02
N ARG A 32 10.02 -21.45 -5.02
CA ARG A 32 9.41 -20.35 -4.29
C ARG A 32 8.95 -19.37 -5.37
N VAL A 33 7.65 -19.15 -5.46
CA VAL A 33 7.12 -18.19 -6.42
C VAL A 33 7.44 -16.84 -5.79
N ASP A 34 8.60 -16.29 -6.12
CA ASP A 34 9.07 -14.97 -5.66
C ASP A 34 8.24 -13.88 -6.36
N GLY A 35 6.94 -13.85 -6.09
CA GLY A 35 5.96 -12.98 -6.70
C GLY A 35 5.09 -12.39 -5.61
N CYS A 36 5.10 -11.07 -5.50
CA CYS A 36 4.17 -10.36 -4.67
C CYS A 36 2.82 -10.29 -5.37
N TYR A 37 1.79 -10.85 -4.73
CA TYR A 37 0.43 -10.80 -5.25
C TYR A 37 -0.41 -9.75 -4.52
N ILE A 38 -1.02 -8.84 -5.26
CA ILE A 38 -2.12 -8.00 -4.76
C ILE A 38 -3.42 -8.65 -5.23
N GLN A 39 -4.22 -9.17 -4.28
CA GLN A 39 -5.52 -9.80 -4.57
C GLN A 39 -5.42 -10.91 -5.65
N GLY A 40 -4.38 -11.75 -5.58
CA GLY A 40 -4.16 -12.85 -6.53
C GLY A 40 -3.61 -12.42 -7.90
N THR A 41 -3.28 -11.14 -8.08
CA THR A 41 -2.64 -10.62 -9.31
C THR A 41 -1.16 -10.34 -9.05
N ASP A 42 -0.28 -10.89 -9.88
CA ASP A 42 1.17 -10.63 -9.84
C ASP A 42 1.40 -9.12 -9.95
N SER A 43 2.00 -8.56 -8.90
CA SER A 43 2.18 -7.12 -8.69
C SER A 43 3.64 -6.75 -8.48
N GLY A 44 4.56 -7.72 -8.48
CA GLY A 44 5.97 -7.47 -8.20
C GLY A 44 6.69 -8.65 -7.55
N ILE A 45 7.77 -8.35 -6.83
CA ILE A 45 8.54 -9.30 -6.02
C ILE A 45 8.71 -8.77 -4.60
N CYS A 46 8.90 -9.67 -3.65
CA CYS A 46 9.29 -9.31 -2.29
C CYS A 46 10.81 -9.19 -2.22
N ASP A 47 11.30 -8.00 -1.86
CA ASP A 47 12.73 -7.69 -1.89
C ASP A 47 13.28 -7.55 -0.46
N SER A 48 13.95 -8.60 0.03
CA SER A 48 14.54 -8.62 1.36
C SER A 48 15.75 -7.70 1.50
N ASP A 49 16.47 -7.42 0.41
CA ASP A 49 17.69 -6.59 0.46
C ASP A 49 17.34 -5.15 0.87
N LEU A 50 16.16 -4.66 0.46
CA LEU A 50 15.64 -3.36 0.91
C LEU A 50 15.28 -3.32 2.41
N TYR A 51 15.10 -4.47 3.06
CA TYR A 51 14.90 -4.53 4.51
C TYR A 51 16.24 -4.68 5.25
N ASP A 52 17.06 -5.63 4.80
CA ASP A 52 18.28 -6.06 5.48
C ASP A 52 19.44 -5.07 5.32
N ASP A 53 19.49 -4.30 4.23
CA ASP A 53 20.54 -3.33 3.93
C ASP A 53 19.97 -1.91 3.75
N ILE A 54 20.25 -1.05 4.74
CA ILE A 54 19.77 0.34 4.73
C ILE A 54 20.39 1.18 3.62
N ASP A 55 21.64 0.90 3.21
CA ASP A 55 22.32 1.65 2.15
C ASP A 55 21.71 1.28 0.80
N VAL A 56 21.38 -0.01 0.59
CA VAL A 56 20.62 -0.47 -0.59
C VAL A 56 19.22 0.16 -0.60
N ARG A 57 18.54 0.20 0.56
CA ARG A 57 17.23 0.85 0.67
C ARG A 57 17.29 2.34 0.37
N GLU A 58 18.24 3.07 0.94
CA GLU A 58 18.39 4.51 0.72
C GLU A 58 18.75 4.83 -0.74
N ALA A 59 19.62 4.02 -1.37
CA ALA A 59 19.99 4.20 -2.77
C ALA A 59 18.83 3.95 -3.75
N ASN A 60 17.96 2.98 -3.45
CA ASN A 60 16.85 2.59 -4.34
C ASN A 60 15.52 3.26 -3.99
N MET A 61 15.35 3.79 -2.78
CA MET A 61 14.13 4.42 -2.27
C MET A 61 14.41 5.74 -1.51
N PRO A 62 15.15 6.70 -2.09
CA PRO A 62 15.60 7.90 -1.38
C PRO A 62 14.46 8.71 -0.71
N PHE A 63 13.23 8.65 -1.23
CA PHE A 63 12.08 9.29 -0.62
C PHE A 63 11.40 8.40 0.44
N CYS A 64 11.13 7.13 0.12
CA CYS A 64 10.38 6.23 1.00
C CYS A 64 11.21 5.42 2.01
N TYR A 65 12.55 5.41 1.97
CA TYR A 65 13.39 4.51 2.77
C TYR A 65 13.14 4.60 4.29
N LYS A 66 12.78 5.79 4.78
CA LYS A 66 12.51 6.05 6.20
C LYS A 66 11.13 5.55 6.66
N TYR A 67 10.23 5.23 5.73
CA TYR A 67 8.87 4.76 6.02
C TYR A 67 8.69 3.28 5.72
N VAL A 68 9.53 2.71 4.84
CA VAL A 68 9.47 1.33 4.39
C VAL A 68 10.59 0.55 5.09
N ASP A 69 10.39 0.25 6.36
CA ASP A 69 11.33 -0.46 7.24
C ASP A 69 10.99 -1.97 7.35
N TYR A 70 10.55 -2.55 6.25
CA TYR A 70 10.08 -3.92 6.14
C TYR A 70 10.36 -4.46 4.75
N ILE A 71 10.24 -5.79 4.57
CA ILE A 71 10.35 -6.43 3.25
C ILE A 71 9.20 -5.93 2.37
N PRO A 72 9.46 -5.07 1.36
CA PRO A 72 8.40 -4.49 0.55
C PRO A 72 8.15 -5.30 -0.72
N CYS A 73 6.91 -5.23 -1.17
CA CYS A 73 6.53 -5.60 -2.52
C CYS A 73 6.94 -4.49 -3.48
N VAL A 74 7.86 -4.81 -4.39
CA VAL A 74 8.44 -3.86 -5.34
C VAL A 74 8.22 -4.31 -6.78
N PRO A 75 8.24 -3.38 -7.76
CA PRO A 75 8.10 -3.76 -9.15
C PRO A 75 9.12 -4.81 -9.57
N GLN A 76 8.64 -5.84 -10.26
CA GLN A 76 9.54 -6.74 -10.97
C GLN A 76 9.96 -6.09 -12.29
N GLU A 77 11.24 -6.16 -12.63
CA GLU A 77 11.75 -5.72 -13.94
C GLU A 77 11.32 -6.69 -15.07
N LYS A 78 10.01 -6.83 -15.26
CA LYS A 78 9.39 -7.57 -16.35
C LYS A 78 8.71 -6.57 -17.27
N THR A 79 9.16 -6.54 -18.52
CA THR A 79 8.36 -5.90 -19.57
C THR A 79 7.15 -6.79 -19.82
N LEU A 80 5.94 -6.29 -19.57
CA LEU A 80 4.73 -7.01 -19.95
C LEU A 80 4.54 -6.88 -21.46
N ASP A 81 4.17 -7.99 -22.10
CA ASP A 81 3.88 -8.02 -23.53
C ASP A 81 2.81 -6.97 -23.90
N PRO A 82 2.89 -6.41 -25.13
CA PRO A 82 1.85 -5.57 -25.68
C PRO A 82 0.44 -6.14 -25.49
N SER A 83 -0.48 -5.29 -25.06
CA SER A 83 -1.91 -5.60 -24.97
C SER A 83 -2.71 -4.58 -25.75
N ARG A 84 -4.00 -4.84 -25.96
CA ARG A 84 -4.91 -3.92 -26.66
C ARG A 84 -4.87 -2.50 -26.08
N ASP A 85 -4.79 -2.39 -24.75
CA ASP A 85 -4.82 -1.10 -24.05
C ASP A 85 -3.41 -0.49 -23.93
N TYR A 86 -2.35 -1.28 -24.20
CA TYR A 86 -0.95 -0.88 -24.11
C TYR A 86 -0.14 -1.50 -25.26
N PRO A 87 -0.18 -0.91 -26.47
CA PRO A 87 0.38 -1.50 -27.68
C PRO A 87 1.91 -1.65 -27.70
N SER A 88 2.60 -0.96 -26.79
CA SER A 88 4.06 -1.02 -26.63
C SER A 88 4.50 -1.84 -25.42
N GLY A 89 3.59 -2.62 -24.82
CA GLY A 89 3.82 -3.29 -23.54
C GLY A 89 3.56 -2.38 -22.35
N ARG A 90 3.70 -2.92 -21.13
CA ARG A 90 3.66 -2.13 -19.89
C ARG A 90 4.95 -2.29 -19.09
N TRP A 91 5.26 -1.26 -18.31
CA TRP A 91 6.31 -1.28 -17.27
C TRP A 91 7.76 -1.44 -17.77
N TYR A 92 8.07 -0.93 -18.97
CA TYR A 92 9.47 -0.85 -19.43
C TYR A 92 10.27 0.10 -18.51
N ASN A 93 11.37 -0.40 -17.94
CA ASN A 93 12.25 0.35 -17.03
C ASN A 93 11.58 0.83 -15.72
N TYR A 94 10.57 0.11 -15.24
CA TYR A 94 9.89 0.44 -14.00
C TYR A 94 10.59 -0.19 -12.79
N THR A 95 11.73 0.38 -12.42
CA THR A 95 12.55 -0.05 -11.26
C THR A 95 12.00 0.49 -9.94
N VAL A 96 12.51 -0.01 -8.81
CA VAL A 96 12.21 0.51 -7.46
C VAL A 96 12.45 2.01 -7.38
N LEU A 97 13.62 2.47 -7.84
CA LEU A 97 14.01 3.88 -7.89
C LEU A 97 13.07 4.71 -8.78
N THR A 98 12.69 4.20 -9.95
CA THR A 98 11.75 4.91 -10.84
C THR A 98 10.38 5.08 -10.17
N LYS A 99 9.91 4.06 -9.45
CA LYS A 99 8.65 4.14 -8.69
C LYS A 99 8.77 5.10 -7.52
N ASP A 100 9.85 5.05 -6.74
CA ASP A 100 10.09 5.96 -5.61
C ASP A 100 10.15 7.43 -6.05
N ASN A 101 10.87 7.72 -7.14
CA ASN A 101 10.88 9.07 -7.76
C ASN A 101 9.50 9.51 -8.23
N TRP A 102 8.69 8.59 -8.77
CA TRP A 102 7.30 8.91 -9.14
C TRP A 102 6.48 9.25 -7.90
N ILE A 103 6.62 8.48 -6.80
CA ILE A 103 5.93 8.74 -5.53
C ILE A 103 6.32 10.10 -4.98
N GLU A 104 7.61 10.42 -4.91
CA GLU A 104 8.11 11.73 -4.47
C GLU A 104 7.50 12.86 -5.32
N LYS A 105 7.51 12.71 -6.65
CA LYS A 105 6.96 13.71 -7.57
C LYS A 105 5.47 13.92 -7.35
N GLN A 106 4.69 12.85 -7.16
CA GLN A 106 3.26 12.96 -6.86
C GLN A 106 3.02 13.60 -5.50
N TYR A 107 3.74 13.17 -4.47
CA TYR A 107 3.68 13.76 -3.13
C TYR A 107 3.93 15.27 -3.18
N ASN A 108 5.05 15.69 -3.80
CA ASN A 108 5.42 17.09 -3.91
C ASN A 108 4.41 17.89 -4.75
N SER A 109 3.86 17.31 -5.82
CA SER A 109 2.82 17.95 -6.62
C SER A 109 1.56 18.20 -5.80
N ILE A 110 1.10 17.20 -5.05
CA ILE A 110 -0.10 17.28 -4.21
C ILE A 110 0.13 18.25 -3.04
N LEU A 111 1.28 18.16 -2.36
CA LEU A 111 1.64 19.07 -1.29
C LEU A 111 1.69 20.51 -1.78
N LYS A 112 2.38 20.77 -2.89
CA LYS A 112 2.46 22.12 -3.47
C LYS A 112 1.08 22.66 -3.84
N TRP A 113 0.21 21.83 -4.42
CA TRP A 113 -1.16 22.20 -4.71
C TRP A 113 -1.91 22.53 -3.41
N ARG A 114 -1.85 21.69 -2.37
CA ARG A 114 -2.48 21.95 -1.07
C ARG A 114 -1.99 23.24 -0.41
N LEU A 115 -0.69 23.48 -0.39
CA LEU A 115 -0.11 24.72 0.16
C LEU A 115 -0.57 25.96 -0.62
N TYR A 116 -0.78 25.85 -1.94
CA TYR A 116 -1.36 26.92 -2.75
C TYR A 116 -2.84 27.12 -2.42
N GLU A 117 -3.63 26.05 -2.32
CA GLU A 117 -5.06 26.10 -1.98
C GLU A 117 -5.32 26.73 -0.60
N GLU A 118 -4.45 26.44 0.36
CA GLU A 118 -4.50 26.92 1.74
C GLU A 118 -3.85 28.30 1.93
N SER A 119 -3.19 28.85 0.91
CA SER A 119 -2.64 30.20 0.96
C SER A 119 -3.70 31.26 0.63
N SER A 120 -3.35 32.53 0.83
CA SER A 120 -4.18 33.66 0.41
C SER A 120 -4.10 33.95 -1.09
N ASP A 121 -3.33 33.19 -1.87
CA ASP A 121 -3.03 33.49 -3.27
C ASP A 121 -4.14 33.16 -4.27
N PRO A 122 -4.86 32.02 -4.15
CA PRO A 122 -5.87 31.63 -5.12
C PRO A 122 -6.94 32.70 -5.30
N PRO A 123 -7.33 33.02 -6.55
CA PRO A 123 -8.36 34.02 -6.81
C PRO A 123 -9.70 33.71 -6.13
N ARG A 124 -10.03 32.43 -5.92
CA ARG A 124 -11.24 32.00 -5.23
C ARG A 124 -11.20 32.33 -3.73
N VAL A 125 -10.08 32.06 -3.06
CA VAL A 125 -9.87 32.40 -1.64
C VAL A 125 -9.98 33.91 -1.42
N LYS A 126 -9.37 34.71 -2.32
CA LYS A 126 -9.49 36.19 -2.29
C LYS A 126 -10.92 36.70 -2.44
N LYS A 127 -11.79 35.92 -3.08
CA LYS A 127 -13.21 36.23 -3.27
C LYS A 127 -14.10 35.63 -2.17
N GLY A 128 -13.51 35.00 -1.14
CA GLY A 128 -14.23 34.35 -0.05
C GLY A 128 -14.87 33.02 -0.44
N TYR A 129 -14.19 32.24 -1.30
CA TYR A 129 -14.62 30.89 -1.68
C TYR A 129 -13.57 29.85 -1.25
N ASP A 130 -14.04 28.69 -0.81
CA ASP A 130 -13.24 27.52 -0.40
C ASP A 130 -12.63 26.77 -1.61
N GLU A 131 -11.93 25.65 -1.35
CA GLU A 131 -11.31 24.81 -2.38
C GLU A 131 -12.32 24.14 -3.35
N TRP A 132 -13.61 24.14 -3.00
CA TRP A 132 -14.70 23.54 -3.77
C TRP A 132 -15.57 24.57 -4.50
N GLY A 133 -15.31 25.86 -4.29
CA GLY A 133 -16.08 26.95 -4.87
C GLY A 133 -17.35 27.32 -4.09
N ASN A 134 -17.50 26.85 -2.84
CA ASN A 134 -18.53 27.32 -1.93
C ASN A 134 -18.08 28.61 -1.26
N LYS A 135 -19.03 29.46 -0.85
CA LYS A 135 -18.72 30.68 -0.08
C LYS A 135 -18.19 30.25 1.28
N GLY A 136 -16.94 30.57 1.60
CA GLY A 136 -16.22 30.04 2.77
C GLY A 136 -14.72 30.28 2.76
N THR A 137 -14.04 29.67 3.73
CA THR A 137 -12.56 29.62 3.79
C THR A 137 -12.05 28.21 3.59
N THR A 138 -10.94 28.06 2.85
CA THR A 138 -10.23 26.78 2.74
C THR A 138 -9.82 26.28 4.11
N THR A 139 -10.12 25.02 4.42
CA THR A 139 -9.64 24.42 5.67
C THR A 139 -8.14 24.16 5.58
N VAL A 140 -7.37 24.81 6.46
CA VAL A 140 -5.90 24.67 6.51
C VAL A 140 -5.52 23.37 7.20
N ARG A 141 -4.85 22.46 6.48
CA ARG A 141 -4.41 21.16 7.00
C ARG A 141 -2.92 20.91 6.85
N PHE A 142 -2.32 21.33 5.73
CA PHE A 142 -0.92 21.06 5.39
C PHE A 142 0.03 22.22 5.74
N THR A 143 -0.46 23.45 5.68
CA THR A 143 0.34 24.66 5.91
C THR A 143 0.85 24.72 7.35
N LYS A 144 2.17 24.73 7.53
CA LYS A 144 2.85 24.70 8.84
C LYS A 144 2.46 23.50 9.72
N ASN A 145 2.00 22.41 9.10
CA ASN A 145 1.67 21.16 9.79
C ASN A 145 2.58 20.05 9.27
N ASP A 146 3.80 20.00 9.82
CA ASP A 146 4.81 19.04 9.41
C ASP A 146 4.38 17.59 9.74
N ASP A 147 3.57 17.40 10.78
CA ASP A 147 3.01 16.09 11.14
C ASP A 147 2.04 15.57 10.07
N CYS A 148 1.14 16.41 9.56
CA CYS A 148 0.26 16.05 8.44
C CYS A 148 1.05 15.74 7.16
N GLN A 149 2.06 16.55 6.85
CA GLN A 149 2.93 16.32 5.70
C GLN A 149 3.68 14.99 5.80
N ALA A 150 4.27 14.71 6.98
CA ALA A 150 4.97 13.46 7.25
C ALA A 150 4.02 12.25 7.23
N ALA A 151 2.83 12.36 7.85
CA ALA A 151 1.82 11.31 7.83
C ALA A 151 1.33 11.02 6.41
N TYR A 152 1.16 12.06 5.58
CA TYR A 152 0.80 11.90 4.18
C TYR A 152 1.90 11.21 3.37
N ALA A 153 3.17 11.60 3.56
CA ALA A 153 4.30 10.93 2.91
C ALA A 153 4.39 9.44 3.30
N ALA A 154 4.30 9.14 4.61
CA ALA A 154 4.34 7.77 5.12
C ALA A 154 3.20 6.93 4.55
N TYR A 155 1.97 7.44 4.63
CA TYR A 155 0.79 6.80 4.06
C TYR A 155 0.95 6.51 2.57
N PHE A 156 1.42 7.51 1.81
CA PHE A 156 1.60 7.40 0.37
C PHE A 156 2.70 6.39 0.00
N CYS A 157 3.76 6.26 0.80
CA CYS A 157 4.75 5.21 0.66
C CYS A 157 4.17 3.82 0.95
N TRP A 158 3.41 3.63 2.04
CA TRP A 158 2.88 2.31 2.41
C TRP A 158 1.86 1.75 1.42
N ILE A 159 1.00 2.59 0.84
CA ILE A 159 0.04 2.12 -0.18
C ILE A 159 0.73 1.76 -1.50
N ASN A 160 1.93 2.30 -1.76
CA ASN A 160 2.68 2.03 -2.98
C ASN A 160 3.74 0.93 -2.79
N PHE A 161 4.28 0.74 -1.59
CA PHE A 161 5.20 -0.33 -1.24
C PHE A 161 4.61 -1.18 -0.11
N PRO A 162 3.62 -2.04 -0.39
CA PRO A 162 3.03 -2.93 0.61
C PRO A 162 4.08 -3.83 1.25
N ARG A 163 3.90 -4.16 2.53
CA ARG A 163 4.69 -5.18 3.22
C ARG A 163 4.40 -6.55 2.62
N CYS A 164 5.42 -7.38 2.47
CA CYS A 164 5.28 -8.81 2.20
C CYS A 164 5.18 -9.62 3.51
N ASP A 165 4.37 -10.68 3.49
CA ASP A 165 4.37 -11.69 4.54
C ASP A 165 5.38 -12.83 4.27
N GLU A 166 5.36 -13.86 5.11
CA GLU A 166 6.27 -15.00 5.00
C GLU A 166 5.99 -15.90 3.78
N GLN A 167 4.82 -15.72 3.15
CA GLN A 167 4.35 -16.42 1.97
C GLN A 167 4.60 -15.60 0.69
N ASP A 168 5.34 -14.50 0.79
CA ASP A 168 5.63 -13.57 -0.31
C ASP A 168 4.34 -12.91 -0.87
N GLU A 169 3.26 -12.84 -0.09
CA GLU A 169 2.04 -12.11 -0.46
C GLU A 169 2.09 -10.66 0.03
N SER A 170 1.59 -9.70 -0.77
CA SER A 170 1.45 -8.33 -0.28
C SER A 170 0.29 -8.21 0.71
N LEU A 171 0.56 -7.45 1.76
CA LEU A 171 -0.42 -7.16 2.79
C LEU A 171 -1.16 -5.85 2.49
N MET A 172 -2.47 -5.89 2.64
CA MET A 172 -3.35 -4.72 2.60
C MET A 172 -2.90 -3.65 3.59
N THR A 173 -3.22 -2.38 3.35
CA THR A 173 -2.90 -1.28 4.28
C THR A 173 -3.66 -1.43 5.60
N CYS A 174 -3.00 -1.11 6.72
CA CYS A 174 -3.62 -1.10 8.03
C CYS A 174 -4.62 0.06 8.17
N ARG A 175 -5.74 -0.16 8.86
CA ARG A 175 -6.70 0.90 9.19
C ARG A 175 -6.03 2.04 9.95
N SER A 176 -5.18 1.69 10.91
CA SER A 176 -4.42 2.66 11.71
C SER A 176 -3.55 3.59 10.89
N ALA A 177 -3.05 3.17 9.71
CA ALA A 177 -2.30 4.05 8.83
C ALA A 177 -3.17 5.17 8.25
N CYS A 178 -4.40 4.85 7.83
CA CYS A 178 -5.38 5.83 7.38
C CYS A 178 -5.82 6.73 8.54
N GLU A 179 -6.14 6.16 9.70
CA GLU A 179 -6.60 6.92 10.87
C GLU A 179 -5.55 7.92 11.34
N ASN A 180 -4.27 7.53 11.33
CA ASN A 180 -3.17 8.42 11.66
C ASN A 180 -3.06 9.59 10.67
N LEU A 181 -3.22 9.35 9.37
CA LEU A 181 -3.24 10.44 8.37
C LEU A 181 -4.39 11.40 8.65
N MET A 182 -5.59 10.87 8.88
CA MET A 182 -6.78 11.69 9.14
C MET A 182 -6.61 12.52 10.41
N GLN A 183 -6.06 11.92 11.47
CA GLN A 183 -5.80 12.58 12.74
C GLN A 183 -4.71 13.67 12.61
N ALA A 184 -3.56 13.35 12.00
CA ALA A 184 -2.45 14.30 11.85
C ALA A 184 -2.85 15.52 11.01
N CYS A 185 -3.72 15.33 10.02
CA CYS A 185 -4.23 16.40 9.17
C CYS A 185 -5.50 17.07 9.70
N GLY A 186 -5.96 16.74 10.92
CA GLY A 186 -7.08 17.42 11.57
C GLY A 186 -8.44 17.20 10.89
N TYR A 187 -8.64 16.07 10.21
CA TYR A 187 -9.96 15.70 9.71
C TYR A 187 -10.86 15.33 10.89
N VAL A 188 -12.08 15.86 10.91
CA VAL A 188 -13.10 15.44 11.88
C VAL A 188 -13.47 13.96 11.64
N LYS A 189 -13.80 13.26 12.72
CA LYS A 189 -13.85 11.77 12.76
C LYS A 189 -14.88 11.16 11.81
N ASP A 190 -15.99 11.85 11.58
CA ASP A 190 -17.03 11.45 10.63
C ASP A 190 -16.56 11.49 9.17
N MET A 191 -15.52 12.27 8.86
CA MET A 191 -14.90 12.32 7.54
C MET A 191 -13.85 11.23 7.33
N TRP A 192 -13.52 10.44 8.35
CA TRP A 192 -12.48 9.42 8.24
C TRP A 192 -12.93 8.31 7.30
N ARG A 193 -12.32 8.24 6.12
CA ARG A 193 -12.55 7.21 5.10
C ARG A 193 -11.81 5.90 5.39
N CYS A 194 -11.51 5.64 6.66
CA CYS A 194 -10.71 4.51 7.10
C CYS A 194 -11.56 3.28 7.43
N GLY A 195 -12.89 3.38 7.44
CA GLY A 195 -13.77 2.28 7.85
C GLY A 195 -13.95 1.18 6.78
N LYS A 196 -15.03 0.41 6.87
CA LYS A 196 -15.29 -0.70 5.93
C LYS A 196 -15.63 -0.15 4.54
N SER A 197 -15.05 -0.75 3.50
CA SER A 197 -15.24 -0.30 2.12
C SER A 197 -16.70 -0.25 1.66
N GLU A 198 -17.58 -1.08 2.22
CA GLU A 198 -19.02 -1.05 1.95
C GLU A 198 -19.68 0.33 2.21
N TYR A 199 -19.10 1.12 3.13
CA TYR A 199 -19.61 2.45 3.48
C TYR A 199 -18.94 3.60 2.71
N PHE A 200 -17.79 3.35 2.06
CA PHE A 200 -16.96 4.40 1.47
C PHE A 200 -16.70 4.26 -0.03
N ASN A 201 -16.78 3.04 -0.59
CA ASN A 201 -16.54 2.74 -2.01
C ASN A 201 -17.84 2.47 -2.79
N TYR A 202 -18.99 3.01 -2.36
CA TYR A 202 -20.27 2.75 -3.02
C TYR A 202 -20.43 3.55 -4.31
N GLY A 203 -19.73 3.11 -5.36
CA GLY A 203 -19.84 3.61 -6.73
C GLY A 203 -20.50 2.60 -7.68
N GLY A 204 -21.55 1.88 -7.26
CA GLY A 204 -22.09 0.81 -8.11
C GLY A 204 -23.48 0.24 -7.85
N SER A 205 -24.32 0.78 -6.95
CA SER A 205 -25.74 0.41 -7.01
C SER A 205 -26.48 1.32 -7.97
N PHE A 206 -26.94 0.68 -9.03
CA PHE A 206 -27.73 1.16 -10.16
C PHE A 206 -29.05 1.86 -9.80
N ASN A 207 -29.36 2.03 -8.52
CA ASN A 207 -30.54 2.74 -8.06
C ASN A 207 -30.19 3.50 -6.79
N LEU A 208 -29.75 4.75 -6.94
CA LEU A 208 -30.15 5.86 -6.09
C LEU A 208 -29.63 7.13 -6.74
N ASP A 209 -30.61 7.95 -7.09
CA ASP A 209 -30.49 9.38 -7.26
C ASP A 209 -29.54 9.99 -6.23
N GLU A 210 -28.87 11.06 -6.60
CA GLU A 210 -28.05 11.91 -5.72
C GLU A 210 -26.59 11.46 -5.49
N SER A 211 -25.72 12.01 -6.34
CA SER A 211 -24.37 12.46 -6.01
C SER A 211 -24.38 13.41 -4.80
N HIS A 212 -24.68 12.91 -3.62
CA HIS A 212 -24.72 13.72 -2.40
C HIS A 212 -23.31 13.97 -1.86
N PRO A 213 -22.91 15.24 -1.70
CA PRO A 213 -21.94 15.64 -0.70
C PRO A 213 -22.22 14.98 0.64
N GLU A 214 -21.25 14.31 1.25
CA GLU A 214 -21.32 14.08 2.68
C GLU A 214 -21.08 15.42 3.38
N LYS A 215 -22.11 15.90 4.07
CA LYS A 215 -22.00 16.98 5.07
C LYS A 215 -21.55 16.35 6.39
N ALA A 216 -20.59 16.96 7.08
CA ALA A 216 -20.20 16.55 8.42
C ALA A 216 -21.45 16.56 9.33
N ALA A 217 -21.72 15.46 10.03
CA ALA A 217 -22.96 15.28 10.79
C ALA A 217 -22.96 16.08 12.10
N SER A 218 -21.82 16.63 12.50
CA SER A 218 -21.59 17.19 13.83
C SER A 218 -21.68 18.71 13.95
N GLN A 219 -22.18 19.44 12.95
CA GLN A 219 -22.29 20.90 13.03
C GLN A 219 -23.70 21.41 12.80
N THR A 220 -24.13 22.33 13.66
CA THR A 220 -25.46 22.94 13.64
C THR A 220 -25.59 23.93 12.48
N ALA A 221 -26.82 24.23 12.05
CA ALA A 221 -27.08 25.23 11.01
C ALA A 221 -26.52 26.63 11.36
N GLU A 222 -26.32 26.90 12.65
CA GLU A 222 -25.72 28.13 13.18
C GLU A 222 -24.20 28.17 12.94
N GLU A 223 -23.49 27.03 13.05
CA GLU A 223 -22.06 26.93 12.71
C GLU A 223 -21.82 26.99 11.19
N GLU A 224 -22.71 26.45 10.36
CA GLU A 224 -22.64 26.50 8.88
C GLU A 224 -22.69 27.96 8.35
N GLU A 225 -23.42 28.85 9.04
CA GLU A 225 -23.51 30.27 8.69
C GLU A 225 -22.29 31.07 9.19
N GLU A 226 -21.69 30.67 10.32
CA GLU A 226 -20.54 31.35 10.93
C GLU A 226 -19.19 30.95 10.27
N THR A 227 -19.03 29.69 9.85
CA THR A 227 -17.78 29.22 9.19
C THR A 227 -17.73 29.47 7.68
N GLY A 228 -18.82 29.95 7.09
CA GLY A 228 -18.95 30.11 5.64
C GLY A 228 -19.01 28.75 4.95
N GLY A 229 -20.05 27.97 5.23
CA GLY A 229 -20.28 26.70 4.55
C GLY A 229 -19.56 25.50 5.16
N LEU A 230 -20.15 24.31 4.96
CA LEU A 230 -19.63 23.03 5.40
C LEU A 230 -18.63 22.47 4.37
N PRO A 231 -17.58 21.75 4.80
CA PRO A 231 -16.73 21.04 3.87
C PRO A 231 -17.53 19.91 3.20
N ILE A 232 -17.68 20.01 1.87
CA ILE A 232 -18.38 19.02 1.03
C ILE A 232 -17.40 17.94 0.59
N TYR A 233 -17.74 16.67 0.81
CA TYR A 233 -16.92 15.53 0.34
C TYR A 233 -17.70 14.62 -0.62
N TYR A 234 -17.09 14.33 -1.76
CA TYR A 234 -17.58 13.31 -2.69
C TYR A 234 -17.12 11.92 -2.25
N ARG A 235 -17.99 10.92 -2.43
CA ARG A 235 -17.64 9.50 -2.28
C ARG A 235 -16.86 9.06 -3.50
N ASP A 236 -15.59 8.74 -3.31
CA ASP A 236 -14.74 8.11 -4.33
C ASP A 236 -13.83 7.09 -3.63
N TYR A 237 -13.25 6.19 -4.42
CA TYR A 237 -12.31 5.18 -3.94
C TYR A 237 -11.17 5.83 -3.17
N PHE A 238 -11.06 5.52 -1.88
CA PHE A 238 -9.97 6.04 -1.06
C PHE A 238 -8.74 5.13 -1.23
N PRO A 239 -7.57 5.67 -1.67
CA PRO A 239 -6.38 4.85 -1.92
C PRO A 239 -5.97 4.06 -0.69
N GLY A 240 -5.62 2.79 -0.85
CA GLY A 240 -5.28 1.89 0.27
C GLY A 240 -6.44 1.07 0.81
N GLN A 241 -7.69 1.34 0.39
CA GLN A 241 -8.81 0.45 0.69
C GLN A 241 -8.76 -0.87 -0.09
N PRO A 242 -9.31 -1.99 0.45
CA PRO A 242 -9.83 -2.12 1.82
C PRO A 242 -8.73 -2.06 2.88
N PHE A 243 -9.08 -1.64 4.09
CA PHE A 243 -8.16 -1.63 5.23
C PHE A 243 -8.34 -2.86 6.11
N ARG A 244 -7.24 -3.32 6.70
CA ARG A 244 -7.23 -4.38 7.71
C ARG A 244 -6.89 -3.82 9.09
N ASP A 245 -7.49 -4.37 10.14
CA ASP A 245 -7.21 -3.92 11.51
C ASP A 245 -5.79 -4.31 11.94
N TYR A 246 -5.17 -3.45 12.75
CA TYR A 246 -3.87 -3.74 13.34
C TYR A 246 -4.02 -4.76 14.47
N GLU A 247 -3.14 -5.76 14.49
CA GLU A 247 -3.08 -6.75 15.55
C GLU A 247 -1.68 -6.81 16.18
N ALA A 248 -1.64 -7.10 17.48
CA ALA A 248 -0.43 -7.28 18.25
C ALA A 248 -0.57 -8.49 19.17
N LYS A 249 0.54 -9.15 19.45
CA LYS A 249 0.63 -10.19 20.48
C LYS A 249 0.38 -9.57 21.86
N SER A 250 0.17 -10.42 22.87
CA SER A 250 -0.04 -10.00 24.25
C SER A 250 1.13 -9.19 24.84
N ASP A 251 2.33 -9.35 24.31
CA ASP A 251 3.53 -8.59 24.69
C ASP A 251 3.65 -7.24 23.95
N GLY A 252 2.69 -6.89 23.09
CA GLY A 252 2.69 -5.67 22.28
C GLY A 252 3.48 -5.77 20.98
N THR A 253 4.09 -6.92 20.68
CA THR A 253 4.78 -7.17 19.41
C THR A 253 3.78 -7.14 18.25
N PRO A 254 4.00 -6.33 17.20
CA PRO A 254 3.12 -6.32 16.04
C PRO A 254 3.01 -7.67 15.33
N ILE A 255 1.81 -8.00 14.85
CA ILE A 255 1.59 -9.13 13.95
C ILE A 255 1.56 -8.58 12.51
N PRO A 256 2.42 -9.07 11.59
CA PRO A 256 2.53 -8.55 10.23
C PRO A 256 1.36 -9.05 9.37
N ILE A 257 0.14 -8.53 9.63
CA ILE A 257 -1.06 -8.87 8.85
C ILE A 257 -1.48 -7.77 7.89
N CYS A 258 -0.93 -6.56 8.03
CA CYS A 258 -1.25 -5.39 7.22
C CYS A 258 -0.01 -4.48 7.06
N THR A 259 -0.06 -3.50 6.16
CA THR A 259 1.02 -2.55 5.93
C THR A 259 0.76 -1.23 6.68
N PRO A 260 1.67 -0.74 7.55
CA PRO A 260 3.00 -1.28 7.84
C PRO A 260 3.04 -2.28 9.01
N ALA A 261 1.90 -2.58 9.65
CA ALA A 261 1.81 -3.32 10.92
C ALA A 261 2.64 -2.67 12.04
N ILE A 262 2.55 -1.34 12.17
CA ILE A 262 3.20 -0.58 13.22
C ILE A 262 2.11 0.14 14.02
N ARG A 263 2.14 0.03 15.35
CA ARG A 263 1.29 0.83 16.22
C ARG A 263 1.70 2.29 16.09
N ASP A 264 0.75 3.19 15.84
CA ASP A 264 1.00 4.62 15.69
C ASP A 264 2.00 4.92 14.54
N ALA A 265 1.95 4.14 13.45
CA ALA A 265 2.92 4.18 12.35
C ALA A 265 3.22 5.59 11.80
N GLY A 266 2.25 6.52 11.87
CA GLY A 266 2.45 7.91 11.45
C GLY A 266 3.21 8.78 12.45
N ALA A 267 3.15 8.45 13.75
CA ALA A 267 3.81 9.21 14.82
C ALA A 267 5.30 8.86 14.99
N ARG A 268 5.70 7.62 14.64
CA ARG A 268 7.10 7.16 14.78
C ARG A 268 8.07 7.68 13.72
N ALA A 269 7.57 8.20 12.60
CA ALA A 269 8.41 8.83 11.57
C ALA A 269 9.26 10.00 12.10
N TRP A 270 8.99 10.47 13.32
CA TRP A 270 9.69 11.56 13.99
C TRP A 270 10.28 11.22 15.37
N GLY A 271 10.34 9.94 15.76
CA GLY A 271 10.83 9.53 17.07
C GLY A 271 12.05 8.60 17.04
N GLY A 272 13.24 9.11 16.66
CA GLY A 272 14.45 8.29 16.84
C GLY A 272 15.77 8.69 16.15
N ARG A 273 16.19 9.96 16.20
CA ARG A 273 17.63 10.26 16.33
C ARG A 273 17.88 10.49 17.82
N GLY A 274 18.44 9.49 18.49
CA GLY A 274 18.79 9.56 19.92
C GLY A 274 19.36 8.25 20.42
N GLY A 275 20.67 8.05 20.20
CA GLY A 275 21.45 6.89 20.62
C GLY A 275 22.65 6.69 19.70
#